data_AF-A0A1M7L5P0-F1
#
_entry.id   AF-A0A1M7L5P0-F1
#
_cell.length_a   1.000
_cell.length_b   1.000
_cell.length_c   1.000
_cell.angle_alpha   90.00
_cell.angle_beta   90.00
_cell.angle_gamma   90.00
#
_symmetry.space_group_name_H-M   'P 1'
#
loop_
_entity.id
_entity.type
_entity.pdbx_description
1 polymer ?
#
loop_
_entity_poly.entity_id
_entity_poly.type
_entity_poly.pdbx_seq_one_letter_code
_entity_poly.pdbx_strand_id
1 'polypeptide(L)'
;MEERVFATDENIWNIVHDCIKEKGPNCNLNFIDVSNVTNMSLLFFGSDFSGDISQWDVSNVINMSQMFEMSKFNGDISLWDVSNVTDMSRMFANSLFNGDVSKWNTSHVINTYRMFSDSHFCGDISKWNVSNVTDMSLMFDNSPFNGNLSQWNVSNVKNMSRIFCASNFNGDISQWDVSNVIDMSAIFYESPFNGNISQWNVSNVTNMSGMFCGTKFMGDIAYWNVSKVTDMSEMFRNSVFNGDISRWDVSNVTDMSAMFCESDFNGDISLWNVSNVTSMRDMFGCNTILSRDSKRSTFNGDISKWNVGNVTDMSKMFRMSDFNGDISRWNVSNVTNMSFMFSVSRFNGNIDNWNVSNVTDMSGMFSHSIFNGDISQWDVSKVVNMSYMFRQSSFHGNIEDWKPRNLRSFVSTFDKSPLESNPPKWLFHDAEMIVKLIKMCDKYTATIDNAVKAIQKNVQTQKSESDKTMNITFDMIYPYIQRCVDDFCRERAFLTNALEIEKATELLMKSICSENNQKENAVRAKIKEMLTSDAEERDA
;
A
#
# COMPACT_ATOMS: atom_id res chain seq x y z
N MET A 1 -35.26 -7.55 50.56
CA MET A 1 -35.74 -7.37 49.18
C MET A 1 -35.18 -6.05 48.74
N GLU A 2 -34.27 -6.02 47.77
CA GLU A 2 -33.92 -4.76 47.12
C GLU A 2 -35.20 -4.25 46.42
N GLU A 3 -35.48 -2.96 46.57
CA GLU A 3 -36.64 -2.32 45.95
C GLU A 3 -36.46 -2.38 44.42
N ARG A 4 -37.50 -2.82 43.69
CA ARG A 4 -37.46 -2.96 42.23
C ARG A 4 -37.38 -1.55 41.61
N VAL A 5 -36.37 -1.30 40.78
CA VAL A 5 -36.15 0.00 40.13
C VAL A 5 -36.58 -0.09 38.68
N PHE A 6 -37.50 0.78 38.24
CA PHE A 6 -37.96 0.79 36.86
C PHE A 6 -37.04 1.63 35.96
N ALA A 7 -36.50 1.01 34.92
CA ALA A 7 -35.67 1.65 33.92
C ALA A 7 -36.48 2.01 32.67
N THR A 8 -36.02 3.07 32.01
CA THR A 8 -36.49 3.59 30.71
C THR A 8 -35.26 3.91 29.87
N ASP A 9 -35.44 4.15 28.57
CA ASP A 9 -34.33 4.54 27.69
C ASP A 9 -33.59 5.80 28.19
N GLU A 10 -34.27 6.70 28.90
CA GLU A 10 -33.68 7.95 29.39
C GLU A 10 -32.77 7.78 30.62
N ASN A 11 -32.99 6.74 31.43
CA ASN A 11 -32.35 6.63 32.75
C ASN A 11 -31.58 5.32 32.99
N ILE A 12 -31.76 4.28 32.15
CA ILE A 12 -31.13 2.97 32.35
C ILE A 12 -29.61 3.08 32.52
N TRP A 13 -28.97 3.91 31.69
CA TRP A 13 -27.53 4.10 31.72
C TRP A 13 -27.06 4.59 33.10
N ASN A 14 -27.69 5.64 33.64
CA ASN A 14 -27.31 6.20 34.94
C ASN A 14 -27.54 5.18 36.06
N ILE A 15 -28.71 4.51 36.07
CA ILE A 15 -29.04 3.51 37.10
C ILE A 15 -28.00 2.38 37.12
N VAL A 16 -27.65 1.83 35.95
CA VAL A 16 -26.69 0.74 35.82
C VAL A 16 -25.29 1.20 36.23
N HIS A 17 -24.80 2.32 35.71
CA HIS A 17 -23.44 2.78 35.98
C HIS A 17 -23.24 3.26 37.41
N ASP A 18 -24.23 3.92 38.03
CA ASP A 18 -24.16 4.29 39.45
C ASP A 18 -24.14 3.03 40.32
N CYS A 19 -24.96 2.02 40.02
CA CYS A 19 -24.94 0.75 40.75
C CYS A 19 -23.59 0.03 40.63
N ILE A 20 -23.00 -0.03 39.44
CA ILE A 20 -21.66 -0.62 39.22
C ILE A 20 -20.59 0.15 39.99
N LYS A 21 -20.67 1.49 40.01
CA LYS A 21 -19.73 2.34 40.73
C LYS A 21 -19.82 2.17 42.24
N GLU A 22 -21.04 2.02 42.78
CA GLU A 22 -21.28 1.86 44.22
C GLU A 22 -21.02 0.44 44.72
N LYS A 23 -21.51 -0.57 44.01
CA LYS A 23 -21.50 -1.98 44.43
C LYS A 23 -20.36 -2.80 43.79
N GLY A 24 -19.62 -2.21 42.85
CA GLY A 24 -18.54 -2.84 42.12
C GLY A 24 -18.99 -3.60 40.86
N PRO A 25 -18.04 -4.08 40.03
CA PRO A 25 -18.32 -4.69 38.72
C PRO A 25 -19.05 -6.04 38.76
N ASN A 26 -19.09 -6.71 39.91
CA ASN A 26 -19.76 -8.00 40.08
C ASN A 26 -21.17 -7.89 40.68
N CYS A 27 -21.72 -6.67 40.76
CA CYS A 27 -23.02 -6.46 41.38
C CYS A 27 -24.15 -7.17 40.61
N ASN A 28 -25.15 -7.66 41.33
CA ASN A 28 -26.35 -8.22 40.71
C ASN A 28 -27.27 -7.06 40.29
N LEU A 29 -27.65 -7.01 39.01
CA LEU A 29 -28.49 -5.95 38.44
C LEU A 29 -29.93 -6.41 38.16
N ASN A 30 -30.31 -7.62 38.54
CA ASN A 30 -31.65 -8.17 38.30
C ASN A 30 -32.77 -7.47 39.10
N PHE A 31 -32.44 -6.56 40.03
CA PHE A 31 -33.44 -5.70 40.70
C PHE A 31 -33.93 -4.54 39.80
N ILE A 32 -33.23 -4.28 38.69
CA ILE A 32 -33.61 -3.28 37.69
C ILE A 32 -34.59 -3.92 36.72
N ASP A 33 -35.79 -3.36 36.64
CA ASP A 33 -36.80 -3.72 35.65
C ASP A 33 -36.54 -2.99 34.34
N VAL A 34 -36.12 -3.73 33.32
CA VAL A 34 -35.82 -3.22 31.98
C VAL A 34 -36.92 -3.50 30.96
N SER A 35 -38.09 -3.98 31.39
CA SER A 35 -39.18 -4.41 30.48
C SER A 35 -39.74 -3.30 29.59
N ASN A 36 -39.50 -2.01 29.90
CA ASN A 36 -39.91 -0.87 29.08
C ASN A 36 -38.76 -0.24 28.27
N VAL A 37 -37.57 -0.83 28.30
CA VAL A 37 -36.38 -0.30 27.62
C VAL A 37 -36.36 -0.85 26.19
N THR A 38 -36.21 0.04 25.22
CA THR A 38 -36.10 -0.29 23.79
C THR A 38 -34.68 -0.15 23.26
N ASN A 39 -33.83 0.62 23.96
CA ASN A 39 -32.46 0.88 23.55
C ASN A 39 -31.47 0.57 24.68
N MET A 40 -30.65 -0.46 24.47
CA MET A 40 -29.55 -0.85 25.36
C MET A 40 -28.17 -0.60 24.75
N SER A 41 -28.09 0.20 23.68
CA SER A 41 -26.82 0.51 23.05
C SER A 41 -25.83 1.11 24.04
N LEU A 42 -24.56 0.70 23.92
CA LEU A 42 -23.43 1.15 24.74
C LEU A 42 -23.54 0.92 26.26
N LEU A 43 -24.56 0.21 26.77
CA LEU A 43 -24.85 0.13 28.21
C LEU A 43 -23.69 -0.45 29.04
N PHE A 44 -22.87 -1.34 28.46
CA PHE A 44 -21.69 -1.91 29.10
C PHE A 44 -20.41 -1.72 28.27
N PHE A 45 -20.38 -0.72 27.38
CA PHE A 45 -19.22 -0.42 26.54
C PHE A 45 -17.96 -0.20 27.39
N GLY A 46 -16.90 -0.98 27.12
CA GLY A 46 -15.63 -0.91 27.82
C GLY A 46 -15.73 -1.20 29.32
N SER A 47 -16.84 -1.76 29.80
CA SER A 47 -17.10 -1.96 31.22
C SER A 47 -16.41 -3.21 31.75
N ASP A 48 -15.89 -3.11 32.98
CA ASP A 48 -15.41 -4.24 33.76
C ASP A 48 -16.55 -5.12 34.33
N PHE A 49 -17.81 -4.76 34.06
CA PHE A 49 -18.98 -5.46 34.59
C PHE A 49 -18.97 -6.96 34.22
N SER A 50 -19.16 -7.79 35.24
CA SER A 50 -19.30 -9.25 35.14
C SER A 50 -20.37 -9.80 36.10
N GLY A 51 -21.26 -8.92 36.56
CA GLY A 51 -22.39 -9.28 37.41
C GLY A 51 -23.54 -9.96 36.67
N ASP A 52 -24.60 -10.27 37.41
CA ASP A 52 -25.76 -11.03 36.92
C ASP A 52 -26.87 -10.11 36.37
N ILE A 53 -27.26 -10.38 35.12
CA ILE A 53 -28.36 -9.74 34.36
C ILE A 53 -29.27 -10.80 33.69
N SER A 54 -29.18 -12.07 34.13
CA SER A 54 -29.86 -13.20 33.49
C SER A 54 -31.39 -13.12 33.57
N GLN A 55 -31.95 -12.32 34.49
CA GLN A 55 -33.39 -12.20 34.73
C GLN A 55 -33.99 -10.96 34.05
N TRP A 56 -33.22 -10.22 33.26
CA TRP A 56 -33.72 -9.09 32.51
C TRP A 56 -34.69 -9.52 31.43
N ASP A 57 -35.87 -8.90 31.42
CA ASP A 57 -36.84 -9.00 30.33
C ASP A 57 -36.47 -8.00 29.23
N VAL A 58 -35.74 -8.49 28.22
CA VAL A 58 -35.29 -7.69 27.07
C VAL A 58 -36.23 -7.80 25.87
N SER A 59 -37.44 -8.35 26.03
CA SER A 59 -38.36 -8.64 24.92
C SER A 59 -38.79 -7.38 24.15
N ASN A 60 -38.70 -6.19 24.73
CA ASN A 60 -39.00 -4.91 24.05
C ASN A 60 -37.77 -4.19 23.47
N VAL A 61 -36.57 -4.76 23.64
CA VAL A 61 -35.33 -4.14 23.15
C VAL A 61 -35.24 -4.27 21.63
N ILE A 62 -34.98 -3.15 20.97
CA ILE A 62 -34.81 -3.02 19.51
C ILE A 62 -33.33 -2.84 19.16
N ASN A 63 -32.58 -2.08 19.97
CA ASN A 63 -31.19 -1.75 19.71
C ASN A 63 -30.25 -2.26 20.83
N MET A 64 -29.32 -3.15 20.48
CA MET A 64 -28.25 -3.65 21.34
C MET A 64 -26.84 -3.32 20.81
N SER A 65 -26.74 -2.34 19.89
CA SER A 65 -25.47 -1.98 19.26
C SER A 65 -24.41 -1.60 20.30
N GLN A 66 -23.22 -2.17 20.19
CA GLN A 66 -22.07 -1.89 21.07
C GLN A 66 -22.31 -2.16 22.57
N MET A 67 -23.40 -2.85 22.94
CA MET A 67 -23.78 -3.03 24.35
C MET A 67 -22.65 -3.62 25.20
N PHE A 68 -21.90 -4.61 24.69
CA PHE A 68 -20.77 -5.27 25.36
C PHE A 68 -19.45 -5.12 24.60
N GLU A 69 -19.31 -4.13 23.72
CA GLU A 69 -18.05 -3.88 23.02
C GLU A 69 -16.94 -3.56 24.04
N MET A 70 -15.78 -4.22 23.92
CA MET A 70 -14.64 -4.12 24.85
C MET A 70 -14.98 -4.46 26.32
N SER A 71 -16.11 -5.13 26.58
CA SER A 71 -16.53 -5.51 27.93
C SER A 71 -15.87 -6.82 28.39
N LYS A 72 -15.72 -6.96 29.71
CA LYS A 72 -15.35 -8.23 30.38
C LYS A 72 -16.54 -9.15 30.62
N PHE A 73 -17.76 -8.73 30.27
CA PHE A 73 -18.96 -9.51 30.51
C PHE A 73 -18.91 -10.87 29.80
N ASN A 74 -19.18 -11.93 30.58
CA ASN A 74 -19.30 -13.30 30.09
C ASN A 74 -20.39 -14.07 30.88
N GLY A 75 -21.40 -13.34 31.36
CA GLY A 75 -22.51 -13.89 32.13
C GLY A 75 -23.54 -14.59 31.25
N ASP A 76 -24.49 -15.29 31.88
CA ASP A 76 -25.56 -16.00 31.18
C ASP A 76 -26.63 -15.05 30.67
N ILE A 77 -26.83 -15.07 29.35
CA ILE A 77 -27.89 -14.35 28.61
C ILE A 77 -28.65 -15.30 27.66
N SER A 78 -28.55 -16.62 27.90
CA SER A 78 -29.08 -17.66 27.01
C SER A 78 -30.61 -17.70 26.94
N LEU A 79 -31.29 -17.13 27.93
CA LEU A 79 -32.75 -17.07 28.05
C LEU A 79 -33.36 -15.74 27.61
N TRP A 80 -32.54 -14.78 27.16
CA TRP A 80 -33.04 -13.50 26.67
C TRP A 80 -33.88 -13.67 25.40
N ASP A 81 -35.05 -13.02 25.40
CA ASP A 81 -35.89 -12.90 24.21
C ASP A 81 -35.43 -11.70 23.38
N VAL A 82 -34.57 -11.96 22.37
CA VAL A 82 -34.07 -10.94 21.44
C VAL A 82 -34.92 -10.81 20.17
N SER A 83 -36.15 -11.34 20.18
CA SER A 83 -36.97 -11.45 18.96
C SER A 83 -37.36 -10.12 18.33
N ASN A 84 -37.30 -9.00 19.06
CA ASN A 84 -37.55 -7.64 18.56
C ASN A 84 -36.27 -6.86 18.20
N VAL A 85 -35.08 -7.41 18.44
CA VAL A 85 -33.81 -6.72 18.20
C VAL A 85 -33.55 -6.63 16.70
N THR A 86 -33.28 -5.43 16.22
CA THR A 86 -32.94 -5.16 14.81
C THR A 86 -31.46 -4.83 14.60
N ASP A 87 -30.80 -4.28 15.62
CA ASP A 87 -29.38 -3.87 15.54
C ASP A 87 -28.54 -4.53 16.64
N MET A 88 -27.59 -5.37 16.22
CA MET A 88 -26.58 -6.02 17.08
C MET A 88 -25.16 -5.61 16.67
N SER A 89 -25.00 -4.51 15.94
CA SER A 89 -23.71 -4.07 15.44
C SER A 89 -22.73 -3.87 16.58
N ARG A 90 -21.54 -4.47 16.45
CA ARG A 90 -20.45 -4.45 17.43
C ARG A 90 -20.82 -4.93 18.83
N MET A 91 -21.96 -5.59 19.02
CA MET A 91 -22.47 -5.93 20.35
C MET A 91 -21.42 -6.60 21.25
N PHE A 92 -20.59 -7.48 20.67
CA PHE A 92 -19.52 -8.21 21.37
C PHE A 92 -18.12 -7.97 20.79
N ALA A 93 -17.92 -6.89 20.03
CA ALA A 93 -16.61 -6.60 19.44
C ALA A 93 -15.55 -6.43 20.53
N ASN A 94 -14.34 -6.97 20.32
CA ASN A 94 -13.23 -6.90 21.28
C ASN A 94 -13.57 -7.43 22.69
N SER A 95 -14.55 -8.33 22.81
CA SER A 95 -15.01 -8.87 24.10
C SER A 95 -14.46 -10.27 24.37
N LEU A 96 -14.52 -10.67 25.65
CA LEU A 96 -14.25 -12.04 26.11
C LEU A 96 -15.49 -12.94 26.05
N PHE A 97 -16.61 -12.44 25.54
CA PHE A 97 -17.89 -13.14 25.58
C PHE A 97 -17.84 -14.44 24.76
N ASN A 98 -18.22 -15.55 25.39
CA ASN A 98 -18.36 -16.86 24.76
C ASN A 98 -19.56 -17.64 25.34
N GLY A 99 -20.58 -16.91 25.80
CA GLY A 99 -21.80 -17.49 26.36
C GLY A 99 -22.70 -18.16 25.31
N ASP A 100 -23.64 -18.98 25.77
CA ASP A 100 -24.63 -19.63 24.91
C ASP A 100 -25.66 -18.62 24.40
N VAL A 101 -25.73 -18.47 23.08
CA VAL A 101 -26.71 -17.65 22.36
C VAL A 101 -27.46 -18.47 21.29
N SER A 102 -27.37 -19.80 21.36
CA SER A 102 -27.88 -20.72 20.33
C SER A 102 -29.41 -20.72 20.19
N LYS A 103 -30.12 -20.28 21.24
CA LYS A 103 -31.59 -20.24 21.32
C LYS A 103 -32.19 -18.90 20.93
N TRP A 104 -31.36 -17.89 20.67
CA TRP A 104 -31.84 -16.56 20.30
C TRP A 104 -32.62 -16.57 18.99
N ASN A 105 -33.78 -15.92 19.00
CA ASN A 105 -34.55 -15.67 17.79
C ASN A 105 -34.04 -14.41 17.11
N THR A 106 -33.17 -14.55 16.12
CA THR A 106 -32.56 -13.42 15.39
C THR A 106 -33.33 -12.99 14.15
N SER A 107 -34.57 -13.45 13.96
CA SER A 107 -35.33 -13.23 12.71
C SER A 107 -35.62 -11.78 12.35
N HIS A 108 -35.54 -10.83 13.29
CA HIS A 108 -35.69 -9.39 13.00
C HIS A 108 -34.36 -8.63 12.91
N VAL A 109 -33.21 -9.30 13.10
CA VAL A 109 -31.90 -8.66 13.04
C VAL A 109 -31.59 -8.25 11.59
N ILE A 110 -31.22 -6.99 11.40
CA ILE A 110 -30.88 -6.38 10.11
C ILE A 110 -29.37 -6.10 10.03
N ASN A 111 -28.76 -5.73 11.16
CA ASN A 111 -27.37 -5.26 11.21
C ASN A 111 -26.54 -6.11 12.19
N THR A 112 -25.56 -6.85 11.65
CA THR A 112 -24.58 -7.63 12.44
C THR A 112 -23.14 -7.12 12.24
N TYR A 113 -22.99 -5.90 11.70
CA TYR A 113 -21.71 -5.25 11.46
C TYR A 113 -20.77 -5.38 12.67
N ARG A 114 -19.60 -6.01 12.48
CA ARG A 114 -18.58 -6.21 13.53
C ARG A 114 -19.04 -6.91 14.81
N MET A 115 -20.18 -7.60 14.82
CA MET A 115 -20.78 -8.13 16.06
C MET A 115 -19.77 -8.93 16.92
N PHE A 116 -18.91 -9.74 16.30
CA PHE A 116 -17.91 -10.58 16.96
C PHE A 116 -16.45 -10.30 16.53
N SER A 117 -16.18 -9.12 15.94
CA SER A 117 -14.82 -8.70 15.55
C SER A 117 -13.89 -8.73 16.76
N ASP A 118 -12.71 -9.35 16.63
CA ASP A 118 -11.70 -9.47 17.69
C ASP A 118 -12.21 -10.09 19.00
N SER A 119 -13.34 -10.81 18.95
CA SER A 119 -13.93 -11.46 20.12
C SER A 119 -13.41 -12.89 20.32
N HIS A 120 -13.61 -13.45 21.51
CA HIS A 120 -13.31 -14.86 21.80
C HIS A 120 -14.44 -15.83 21.43
N PHE A 121 -15.49 -15.33 20.77
CA PHE A 121 -16.71 -16.09 20.55
C PHE A 121 -16.49 -17.29 19.60
N CYS A 122 -16.86 -18.48 20.04
CA CYS A 122 -16.87 -19.72 19.26
C CYS A 122 -18.13 -20.56 19.46
N GLY A 123 -19.19 -19.96 20.03
CA GLY A 123 -20.46 -20.61 20.33
C GLY A 123 -21.28 -21.02 19.10
N ASP A 124 -22.28 -21.87 19.31
CA ASP A 124 -23.17 -22.33 18.24
C ASP A 124 -24.20 -21.26 17.85
N ILE A 125 -24.15 -20.85 16.58
CA ILE A 125 -25.10 -19.92 15.95
C ILE A 125 -25.71 -20.53 14.66
N SER A 126 -25.60 -21.85 14.49
CA SER A 126 -26.05 -22.55 13.28
C SER A 126 -27.56 -22.42 13.01
N LYS A 127 -28.34 -22.15 14.06
CA LYS A 127 -29.81 -22.00 14.02
C LYS A 127 -30.30 -20.57 13.91
N TRP A 128 -29.39 -19.60 13.90
CA TRP A 128 -29.77 -18.19 13.74
C TRP A 128 -30.43 -17.95 12.40
N ASN A 129 -31.48 -17.12 12.39
CA ASN A 129 -32.13 -16.68 11.18
C ASN A 129 -31.53 -15.33 10.77
N VAL A 130 -30.63 -15.36 9.79
CA VAL A 130 -29.98 -14.15 9.23
C VAL A 130 -30.63 -13.65 7.94
N SER A 131 -31.83 -14.14 7.60
CA SER A 131 -32.47 -13.83 6.31
C SER A 131 -32.82 -12.35 6.11
N ASN A 132 -32.91 -11.55 7.17
CA ASN A 132 -33.14 -10.10 7.09
C ASN A 132 -31.86 -9.27 7.18
N VAL A 133 -30.70 -9.89 7.37
CA VAL A 133 -29.42 -9.18 7.49
C VAL A 133 -29.01 -8.62 6.13
N THR A 134 -28.70 -7.33 6.10
CA THR A 134 -28.22 -6.65 4.88
C THR A 134 -26.74 -6.30 4.93
N ASP A 135 -26.19 -6.12 6.14
CA ASP A 135 -24.78 -5.84 6.38
C ASP A 135 -24.25 -6.78 7.48
N MET A 136 -23.29 -7.63 7.10
CA MET A 136 -22.55 -8.53 8.00
C MET A 136 -21.04 -8.31 7.89
N SER A 137 -20.63 -7.14 7.40
CA SER A 137 -19.22 -6.83 7.24
C SER A 137 -18.49 -6.90 8.58
N LEU A 138 -17.28 -7.46 8.52
CA LEU A 138 -16.38 -7.65 9.67
C LEU A 138 -16.96 -8.48 10.83
N MET A 139 -18.07 -9.23 10.63
CA MET A 139 -18.75 -9.90 11.73
C MET A 139 -17.82 -10.82 12.54
N PHE A 140 -16.89 -11.53 11.88
CA PHE A 140 -15.89 -12.40 12.52
C PHE A 140 -14.44 -12.01 12.16
N ASP A 141 -14.17 -10.73 11.88
CA ASP A 141 -12.80 -10.24 11.62
C ASP A 141 -11.90 -10.53 12.84
N ASN A 142 -10.74 -11.14 12.60
CA ASN A 142 -9.77 -11.57 13.62
C ASN A 142 -10.39 -12.41 14.76
N SER A 143 -11.39 -13.24 14.44
CA SER A 143 -12.08 -14.11 15.40
C SER A 143 -11.62 -15.57 15.32
N PRO A 144 -11.58 -16.32 16.43
CA PRO A 144 -11.34 -17.76 16.41
C PRO A 144 -12.54 -18.58 15.91
N PHE A 145 -13.67 -17.94 15.57
CA PHE A 145 -14.90 -18.60 15.17
C PHE A 145 -14.70 -19.53 13.95
N ASN A 146 -15.19 -20.77 14.07
CA ASN A 146 -15.19 -21.78 13.01
C ASN A 146 -16.45 -22.66 13.07
N GLY A 147 -17.57 -22.10 13.52
CA GLY A 147 -18.85 -22.81 13.67
C GLY A 147 -19.52 -23.12 12.33
N ASN A 148 -20.55 -23.97 12.35
CA ASN A 148 -21.32 -24.33 11.15
C ASN A 148 -22.26 -23.20 10.74
N LEU A 149 -22.09 -22.68 9.52
CA LEU A 149 -22.93 -21.64 8.92
C LEU A 149 -23.67 -22.09 7.63
N SER A 150 -23.63 -23.38 7.32
CA SER A 150 -24.14 -23.91 6.04
C SER A 150 -25.64 -23.69 5.82
N GLN A 151 -26.41 -23.49 6.90
CA GLN A 151 -27.87 -23.31 6.85
C GLN A 151 -28.29 -21.83 6.85
N TRP A 152 -27.34 -20.90 6.88
CA TRP A 152 -27.65 -19.48 6.87
C TRP A 152 -28.18 -19.04 5.50
N ASN A 153 -29.34 -18.38 5.51
CA ASN A 153 -29.86 -17.71 4.33
C ASN A 153 -29.28 -16.29 4.24
N VAL A 154 -28.29 -16.09 3.37
CA VAL A 154 -27.61 -14.81 3.17
C VAL A 154 -28.09 -14.04 1.93
N SER A 155 -29.21 -14.44 1.34
CA SER A 155 -29.70 -13.89 0.06
C SER A 155 -30.02 -12.38 0.08
N ASN A 156 -30.24 -11.77 1.25
CA ASN A 156 -30.50 -10.33 1.36
C ASN A 156 -29.24 -9.49 1.66
N VAL A 157 -28.09 -10.14 1.86
CA VAL A 157 -26.86 -9.45 2.24
C VAL A 157 -26.28 -8.71 1.04
N LYS A 158 -25.90 -7.45 1.26
CA LYS A 158 -25.26 -6.58 0.27
C LYS A 158 -23.77 -6.38 0.54
N ASN A 159 -23.39 -6.31 1.82
CA ASN A 159 -22.02 -6.10 2.25
C ASN A 159 -21.54 -7.29 3.10
N MET A 160 -20.57 -8.03 2.58
CA MET A 160 -19.89 -9.13 3.28
C MET A 160 -18.42 -8.83 3.55
N SER A 161 -17.97 -7.59 3.30
CA SER A 161 -16.54 -7.25 3.37
C SER A 161 -15.92 -7.69 4.71
N ARG A 162 -14.77 -8.36 4.61
CA ARG A 162 -13.96 -8.82 5.75
C ARG A 162 -14.68 -9.72 6.77
N ILE A 163 -15.79 -10.38 6.42
CA ILE A 163 -16.53 -11.22 7.38
C ILE A 163 -15.65 -12.29 8.06
N PHE A 164 -14.67 -12.87 7.34
CA PHE A 164 -13.74 -13.90 7.85
C PHE A 164 -12.27 -13.48 7.76
N CYS A 165 -11.97 -12.18 7.64
CA CYS A 165 -10.60 -11.67 7.58
C CYS A 165 -9.84 -12.06 8.86
N ALA A 166 -8.62 -12.58 8.71
CA ALA A 166 -7.76 -13.10 9.77
C ALA A 166 -8.44 -14.10 10.73
N SER A 167 -9.54 -14.72 10.31
CA SER A 167 -10.29 -15.69 11.11
C SER A 167 -9.80 -17.12 10.85
N ASN A 168 -10.10 -18.03 11.78
CA ASN A 168 -9.85 -19.46 11.61
C ASN A 168 -10.92 -20.19 10.78
N PHE A 169 -11.87 -19.46 10.18
CA PHE A 169 -13.02 -20.05 9.51
C PHE A 169 -12.62 -20.87 8.27
N ASN A 170 -13.10 -22.12 8.21
CA ASN A 170 -12.97 -23.01 7.05
C ASN A 170 -14.22 -23.90 6.87
N GLY A 171 -15.38 -23.41 7.32
CA GLY A 171 -16.66 -24.12 7.25
C GLY A 171 -17.26 -24.15 5.84
N ASP A 172 -18.25 -25.02 5.64
CA ASP A 172 -18.98 -25.10 4.37
C ASP A 172 -19.97 -23.92 4.21
N ILE A 173 -19.75 -23.16 3.15
CA ILE A 173 -20.56 -22.02 2.70
C ILE A 173 -20.91 -22.16 1.20
N SER A 174 -20.79 -23.36 0.65
CA SER A 174 -21.00 -23.63 -0.78
C SER A 174 -22.45 -23.36 -1.23
N GLN A 175 -23.41 -23.43 -0.31
CA GLN A 175 -24.84 -23.23 -0.57
C GLN A 175 -25.32 -21.80 -0.32
N TRP A 176 -24.43 -20.87 0.04
CA TRP A 176 -24.81 -19.47 0.23
C TRP A 176 -25.25 -18.83 -1.10
N ASP A 177 -26.45 -18.25 -1.10
CA ASP A 177 -26.89 -17.38 -2.18
C ASP A 177 -26.30 -15.98 -2.00
N VAL A 178 -25.19 -15.73 -2.70
CA VAL A 178 -24.48 -14.44 -2.69
C VAL A 178 -24.89 -13.51 -3.84
N SER A 179 -25.99 -13.80 -4.54
CA SER A 179 -26.37 -13.10 -5.77
C SER A 179 -26.69 -11.62 -5.59
N ASN A 180 -27.01 -11.16 -4.37
CA ASN A 180 -27.26 -9.75 -4.06
C ASN A 180 -26.06 -9.01 -3.43
N VAL A 181 -24.93 -9.70 -3.25
CA VAL A 181 -23.73 -9.09 -2.65
C VAL A 181 -23.08 -8.14 -3.64
N ILE A 182 -22.70 -6.96 -3.14
CA ILE A 182 -22.05 -5.87 -3.88
C ILE A 182 -20.56 -5.79 -3.49
N ASP A 183 -20.26 -5.94 -2.20
CA ASP A 183 -18.89 -5.85 -1.66
C ASP A 183 -18.44 -7.18 -1.03
N MET A 184 -17.40 -7.77 -1.63
CA MET A 184 -16.71 -8.98 -1.17
C MET A 184 -15.24 -8.72 -0.80
N SER A 185 -14.87 -7.46 -0.59
CA SER A 185 -13.49 -7.11 -0.27
C SER A 185 -13.02 -7.83 0.99
N ALA A 186 -11.85 -8.45 0.88
CA ALA A 186 -11.13 -9.08 1.98
C ALA A 186 -11.92 -10.12 2.79
N ILE A 187 -12.96 -10.77 2.22
CA ILE A 187 -13.76 -11.80 2.92
C ILE A 187 -12.85 -12.83 3.61
N PHE A 188 -11.82 -13.35 2.91
CA PHE A 188 -10.92 -14.38 3.43
C PHE A 188 -9.48 -13.87 3.62
N TYR A 189 -9.25 -12.56 3.70
CA TYR A 189 -7.89 -12.02 3.86
C TYR A 189 -7.16 -12.68 5.03
N GLU A 190 -5.97 -13.26 4.82
CA GLU A 190 -5.18 -14.00 5.82
C GLU A 190 -5.94 -15.13 6.55
N SER A 191 -6.94 -15.73 5.89
CA SER A 191 -7.71 -16.87 6.39
C SER A 191 -7.17 -18.21 5.85
N PRO A 192 -7.29 -19.33 6.61
CA PRO A 192 -6.97 -20.67 6.11
C PRO A 192 -8.03 -21.23 5.14
N PHE A 193 -9.07 -20.46 4.79
CA PHE A 193 -10.18 -20.90 3.98
C PHE A 193 -9.76 -21.53 2.64
N ASN A 194 -10.28 -22.74 2.37
CA ASN A 194 -10.10 -23.46 1.10
C ASN A 194 -11.37 -24.22 0.68
N GLY A 195 -12.54 -23.72 1.10
CA GLY A 195 -13.84 -24.33 0.80
C GLY A 195 -14.28 -24.18 -0.66
N ASN A 196 -15.24 -24.99 -1.09
CA ASN A 196 -15.81 -24.89 -2.44
C ASN A 196 -16.79 -23.71 -2.55
N ILE A 197 -16.47 -22.75 -3.42
CA ILE A 197 -17.29 -21.57 -3.74
C ILE A 197 -17.51 -21.42 -5.26
N SER A 198 -17.29 -22.50 -6.03
CA SER A 198 -17.42 -22.49 -7.49
C SER A 198 -18.82 -22.13 -7.99
N GLN A 199 -19.86 -22.40 -7.18
CA GLN A 199 -21.27 -22.16 -7.53
C GLN A 199 -21.79 -20.77 -7.13
N TRP A 200 -20.95 -19.93 -6.53
CA TRP A 200 -21.35 -18.59 -6.13
C TRP A 200 -21.68 -17.71 -7.34
N ASN A 201 -22.85 -17.09 -7.32
CA ASN A 201 -23.23 -16.08 -8.30
C ASN A 201 -22.68 -14.71 -7.89
N VAL A 202 -21.50 -14.35 -8.39
CA VAL A 202 -20.82 -13.06 -8.10
C VAL A 202 -21.15 -11.94 -9.09
N SER A 203 -22.16 -12.10 -9.94
CA SER A 203 -22.45 -11.17 -11.06
C SER A 203 -22.87 -9.75 -10.67
N ASN A 204 -23.16 -9.49 -9.39
CA ASN A 204 -23.48 -8.18 -8.85
C ASN A 204 -22.33 -7.53 -8.05
N VAL A 205 -21.24 -8.25 -7.83
CA VAL A 205 -20.10 -7.77 -7.05
C VAL A 205 -19.34 -6.71 -7.82
N THR A 206 -19.03 -5.59 -7.16
CA THR A 206 -18.23 -4.51 -7.72
C THR A 206 -16.84 -4.40 -7.08
N ASN A 207 -16.66 -4.93 -5.86
CA ASN A 207 -15.40 -4.88 -5.13
C ASN A 207 -14.97 -6.28 -4.66
N MET A 208 -13.79 -6.73 -5.13
CA MET A 208 -13.15 -7.99 -4.73
C MET A 208 -11.73 -7.78 -4.17
N SER A 209 -11.38 -6.54 -3.78
CA SER A 209 -10.04 -6.24 -3.31
C SER A 209 -9.64 -7.08 -2.10
N GLY A 210 -8.44 -7.64 -2.12
CA GLY A 210 -7.88 -8.45 -1.03
C GLY A 210 -8.64 -9.73 -0.70
N MET A 211 -9.62 -10.17 -1.49
CA MET A 211 -10.53 -11.27 -1.14
C MET A 211 -9.79 -12.56 -0.72
N PHE A 212 -8.68 -12.89 -1.38
CA PHE A 212 -7.85 -14.08 -1.13
C PHE A 212 -6.39 -13.73 -0.77
N CYS A 213 -6.11 -12.50 -0.34
CA CYS A 213 -4.76 -12.10 0.05
C CYS A 213 -4.27 -12.96 1.24
N GLY A 214 -3.07 -13.52 1.15
CA GLY A 214 -2.49 -14.36 2.21
C GLY A 214 -3.19 -15.72 2.41
N THR A 215 -4.10 -16.12 1.52
CA THR A 215 -4.85 -17.38 1.67
C THR A 215 -4.15 -18.57 1.02
N LYS A 216 -4.52 -19.77 1.49
CA LYS A 216 -4.17 -21.06 0.86
C LYS A 216 -5.23 -21.54 -0.15
N PHE A 217 -6.08 -20.64 -0.62
CA PHE A 217 -7.21 -20.97 -1.48
C PHE A 217 -6.75 -21.50 -2.85
N MET A 218 -7.28 -22.66 -3.26
CA MET A 218 -6.99 -23.32 -4.53
C MET A 218 -8.26 -23.73 -5.29
N GLY A 219 -9.43 -23.22 -4.87
CA GLY A 219 -10.72 -23.61 -5.42
C GLY A 219 -10.93 -23.14 -6.86
N ASP A 220 -11.83 -23.81 -7.58
CA ASP A 220 -12.21 -23.44 -8.95
C ASP A 220 -13.17 -22.24 -8.94
N ILE A 221 -12.74 -21.16 -9.63
CA ILE A 221 -13.48 -19.91 -9.81
C ILE A 221 -13.51 -19.49 -11.29
N ALA A 222 -13.22 -20.41 -12.22
CA ALA A 222 -13.10 -20.12 -13.64
C ALA A 222 -14.40 -19.59 -14.28
N TYR A 223 -15.55 -19.97 -13.71
CA TYR A 223 -16.89 -19.64 -14.22
C TYR A 223 -17.54 -18.44 -13.54
N TRP A 224 -16.82 -17.74 -12.66
CA TRP A 224 -17.34 -16.52 -12.04
C TRP A 224 -17.54 -15.41 -13.07
N ASN A 225 -18.73 -14.79 -13.03
CA ASN A 225 -19.01 -13.60 -13.81
C ASN A 225 -18.53 -12.36 -13.05
N VAL A 226 -17.31 -11.91 -13.35
CA VAL A 226 -16.67 -10.74 -12.72
C VAL A 226 -16.86 -9.44 -13.52
N SER A 227 -17.76 -9.41 -14.52
CA SER A 227 -17.91 -8.29 -15.46
C SER A 227 -18.29 -6.95 -14.82
N LYS A 228 -18.80 -6.92 -13.58
CA LYS A 228 -19.12 -5.68 -12.84
C LYS A 228 -18.03 -5.23 -11.86
N VAL A 229 -16.99 -6.04 -11.66
CA VAL A 229 -15.93 -5.74 -10.70
C VAL A 229 -15.09 -4.57 -11.22
N THR A 230 -14.90 -3.56 -10.36
CA THR A 230 -14.08 -2.38 -10.64
C THR A 230 -12.76 -2.41 -9.89
N ASP A 231 -12.70 -3.10 -8.75
CA ASP A 231 -11.51 -3.20 -7.90
C ASP A 231 -11.13 -4.67 -7.62
N MET A 232 -9.95 -5.07 -8.10
CA MET A 232 -9.31 -6.37 -7.85
C MET A 232 -7.94 -6.21 -7.17
N SER A 233 -7.66 -5.04 -6.59
CA SER A 233 -6.40 -4.79 -5.90
C SER A 233 -6.15 -5.82 -4.81
N GLU A 234 -4.92 -6.31 -4.72
CA GLU A 234 -4.46 -7.31 -3.73
C GLU A 234 -5.24 -8.65 -3.71
N MET A 235 -6.14 -8.93 -4.67
CA MET A 235 -7.06 -10.08 -4.61
C MET A 235 -6.34 -11.41 -4.34
N PHE A 236 -5.18 -11.65 -4.97
CA PHE A 236 -4.35 -12.85 -4.80
C PHE A 236 -2.94 -12.53 -4.28
N ARG A 237 -2.76 -11.39 -3.60
CA ARG A 237 -1.45 -11.03 -3.02
C ARG A 237 -1.02 -12.09 -2.01
N ASN A 238 0.23 -12.56 -2.08
CA ASN A 238 0.75 -13.61 -1.20
C ASN A 238 -0.13 -14.89 -1.18
N SER A 239 -0.81 -15.20 -2.28
CA SER A 239 -1.68 -16.37 -2.41
C SER A 239 -0.98 -17.48 -3.23
N VAL A 240 -1.28 -18.73 -2.86
CA VAL A 240 -0.88 -19.94 -3.61
C VAL A 240 -1.78 -20.24 -4.81
N PHE A 241 -2.82 -19.42 -5.04
CA PHE A 241 -3.77 -19.62 -6.11
C PHE A 241 -3.10 -19.62 -7.49
N ASN A 242 -3.40 -20.64 -8.29
CA ASN A 242 -2.93 -20.78 -9.67
C ASN A 242 -4.00 -21.43 -10.57
N GLY A 243 -5.28 -21.19 -10.26
CA GLY A 243 -6.42 -21.70 -11.02
C GLY A 243 -6.65 -20.94 -12.34
N ASP A 244 -7.50 -21.48 -13.20
CA ASP A 244 -7.86 -20.85 -14.47
C ASP A 244 -8.78 -19.63 -14.23
N ILE A 245 -8.34 -18.47 -14.72
CA ILE A 245 -9.10 -17.21 -14.75
C ILE A 245 -9.04 -16.55 -16.14
N SER A 246 -8.66 -17.32 -17.16
CA SER A 246 -8.44 -16.83 -18.53
C SER A 246 -9.70 -16.26 -19.19
N ARG A 247 -10.88 -16.72 -18.73
CA ARG A 247 -12.20 -16.34 -19.27
C ARG A 247 -12.88 -15.18 -18.54
N TRP A 248 -12.24 -14.63 -17.52
CA TRP A 248 -12.80 -13.50 -16.77
C TRP A 248 -12.92 -12.26 -17.65
N ASP A 249 -14.10 -11.65 -17.65
CA ASP A 249 -14.31 -10.33 -18.22
C ASP A 249 -13.88 -9.26 -17.22
N VAL A 250 -12.64 -8.81 -17.34
CA VAL A 250 -12.05 -7.76 -16.50
C VAL A 250 -12.20 -6.35 -17.09
N SER A 251 -13.05 -6.18 -18.10
CA SER A 251 -13.14 -4.93 -18.86
C SER A 251 -13.59 -3.71 -18.05
N ASN A 252 -14.26 -3.89 -16.91
CA ASN A 252 -14.65 -2.81 -16.00
C ASN A 252 -13.67 -2.56 -14.84
N VAL A 253 -12.61 -3.36 -14.72
CA VAL A 253 -11.62 -3.21 -13.64
C VAL A 253 -10.77 -1.95 -13.88
N THR A 254 -10.70 -1.11 -12.85
CA THR A 254 -9.88 0.11 -12.84
C THR A 254 -8.63 -0.02 -11.99
N ASP A 255 -8.66 -0.87 -10.94
CA ASP A 255 -7.51 -1.09 -10.06
C ASP A 255 -7.12 -2.58 -9.99
N MET A 256 -5.88 -2.88 -10.40
CA MET A 256 -5.24 -4.19 -10.31
C MET A 256 -3.97 -4.14 -9.45
N SER A 257 -3.83 -3.11 -8.61
CA SER A 257 -2.65 -2.92 -7.77
C SER A 257 -2.38 -4.17 -6.93
N ALA A 258 -1.16 -4.69 -7.02
CA ALA A 258 -0.67 -5.83 -6.25
C ALA A 258 -1.52 -7.11 -6.37
N MET A 259 -2.36 -7.26 -7.40
CA MET A 259 -3.28 -8.40 -7.56
C MET A 259 -2.57 -9.76 -7.43
N PHE A 260 -1.37 -9.91 -8.02
CA PHE A 260 -0.54 -11.12 -7.97
C PHE A 260 0.81 -10.86 -7.29
N CYS A 261 0.90 -9.82 -6.45
CA CYS A 261 2.13 -9.51 -5.74
C CYS A 261 2.50 -10.67 -4.82
N GLU A 262 3.74 -11.18 -4.91
CA GLU A 262 4.20 -12.33 -4.11
C GLU A 262 3.33 -13.60 -4.27
N SER A 263 2.60 -13.75 -5.38
CA SER A 263 1.76 -14.91 -5.69
C SER A 263 2.50 -16.00 -6.48
N ASP A 264 2.00 -17.23 -6.42
CA ASP A 264 2.42 -18.36 -7.24
C ASP A 264 1.77 -18.37 -8.65
N PHE A 265 0.89 -17.41 -8.93
CA PHE A 265 0.12 -17.36 -10.17
C PHE A 265 0.99 -17.28 -11.44
N ASN A 266 0.73 -18.18 -12.38
CA ASN A 266 1.34 -18.22 -13.71
C ASN A 266 0.33 -18.67 -14.79
N GLY A 267 -0.96 -18.41 -14.57
CA GLY A 267 -2.04 -18.73 -15.51
C GLY A 267 -2.07 -17.83 -16.74
N ASP A 268 -2.82 -18.26 -17.77
CA ASP A 268 -3.03 -17.46 -18.98
C ASP A 268 -4.01 -16.31 -18.74
N ILE A 269 -3.55 -15.10 -19.00
CA ILE A 269 -4.31 -13.84 -18.90
C ILE A 269 -4.15 -13.00 -20.19
N SER A 270 -3.72 -13.63 -21.28
CA SER A 270 -3.40 -12.96 -22.55
C SER A 270 -4.61 -12.32 -23.24
N LEU A 271 -5.82 -12.82 -22.94
CA LEU A 271 -7.08 -12.34 -23.52
C LEU A 271 -7.80 -11.29 -22.67
N TRP A 272 -7.25 -10.92 -21.52
CA TRP A 272 -7.86 -9.92 -20.65
C TRP A 272 -7.93 -8.54 -21.31
N ASN A 273 -9.10 -7.92 -21.23
CA ASN A 273 -9.28 -6.52 -21.63
C ASN A 273 -8.96 -5.59 -20.44
N VAL A 274 -7.72 -5.12 -20.36
CA VAL A 274 -7.26 -4.21 -19.29
C VAL A 274 -7.38 -2.72 -19.65
N SER A 275 -8.16 -2.36 -20.67
CA SER A 275 -8.20 -0.99 -21.21
C SER A 275 -8.73 0.07 -20.24
N ASN A 276 -9.48 -0.31 -19.21
CA ASN A 276 -9.97 0.61 -18.17
C ASN A 276 -9.07 0.68 -16.93
N VAL A 277 -8.01 -0.14 -16.86
CA VAL A 277 -7.11 -0.17 -15.71
C VAL A 277 -6.28 1.10 -15.66
N THR A 278 -6.28 1.77 -14.50
CA THR A 278 -5.49 2.98 -14.24
C THR A 278 -4.28 2.71 -13.35
N SER A 279 -4.32 1.66 -12.52
CA SER A 279 -3.20 1.26 -11.65
C SER A 279 -2.85 -0.22 -11.82
N MET A 280 -1.57 -0.48 -12.12
CA MET A 280 -0.93 -1.81 -12.13
C MET A 280 0.25 -1.87 -11.15
N ARG A 281 0.27 -0.95 -10.18
CA ARG A 281 1.30 -0.89 -9.14
C ARG A 281 1.51 -2.26 -8.51
N ASP A 282 2.75 -2.73 -8.40
CA ASP A 282 3.11 -3.99 -7.75
C ASP A 282 2.46 -5.28 -8.34
N MET A 283 1.75 -5.22 -9.47
CA MET A 283 0.86 -6.31 -9.94
C MET A 283 1.53 -7.70 -9.95
N PHE A 284 2.76 -7.80 -10.47
CA PHE A 284 3.58 -9.02 -10.47
C PHE A 284 4.89 -8.84 -9.70
N GLY A 285 4.94 -7.84 -8.81
CA GLY A 285 6.13 -7.46 -8.05
C GLY A 285 6.27 -8.25 -6.75
N CYS A 286 7.44 -8.15 -6.14
CA CYS A 286 7.69 -8.59 -4.76
C CYS A 286 8.22 -7.39 -3.95
N ASN A 287 7.72 -7.21 -2.72
CA ASN A 287 8.03 -6.07 -1.85
C ASN A 287 8.92 -6.44 -0.66
N THR A 288 9.05 -7.73 -0.36
CA THR A 288 9.93 -8.22 0.70
C THR A 288 11.38 -8.34 0.20
N ILE A 289 12.24 -7.38 0.53
CA ILE A 289 13.71 -7.47 0.29
C ILE A 289 14.45 -8.06 1.51
N LEU A 290 13.72 -8.30 2.61
CA LEU A 290 14.31 -8.43 3.95
C LEU A 290 14.29 -9.86 4.52
N SER A 291 13.69 -10.84 3.84
CA SER A 291 13.74 -12.24 4.29
C SER A 291 14.61 -13.08 3.36
N ARG A 292 15.32 -14.06 3.94
CA ARG A 292 16.10 -15.06 3.17
C ARG A 292 15.23 -15.93 2.26
N ASP A 293 13.91 -15.88 2.45
CA ASP A 293 12.91 -16.69 1.77
C ASP A 293 12.08 -15.90 0.74
N SER A 294 12.43 -14.63 0.46
CA SER A 294 11.73 -13.80 -0.53
C SER A 294 11.71 -14.47 -1.90
N LYS A 295 10.52 -14.93 -2.31
CA LYS A 295 10.28 -15.59 -3.60
C LYS A 295 10.12 -14.55 -4.71
N ARG A 296 10.90 -14.71 -5.77
CA ARG A 296 10.76 -13.96 -7.02
C ARG A 296 9.44 -14.35 -7.69
N SER A 297 8.72 -13.38 -8.26
CA SER A 297 7.56 -13.71 -9.11
C SER A 297 8.00 -14.51 -10.31
N THR A 298 7.41 -15.68 -10.52
CA THR A 298 7.70 -16.58 -11.66
C THR A 298 6.82 -16.31 -12.87
N PHE A 299 5.91 -15.34 -12.78
CA PHE A 299 4.98 -15.01 -13.86
C PHE A 299 5.74 -14.61 -15.13
N ASN A 300 5.45 -15.30 -16.24
CA ASN A 300 6.04 -15.01 -17.54
C ASN A 300 5.05 -15.25 -18.70
N GLY A 301 3.75 -15.05 -18.44
CA GLY A 301 2.69 -15.19 -19.43
C GLY A 301 2.72 -14.11 -20.51
N ASP A 302 2.07 -14.38 -21.65
CA ASP A 302 1.94 -13.38 -22.73
C ASP A 302 0.94 -12.28 -22.34
N ILE A 303 1.45 -11.05 -22.26
CA ILE A 303 0.68 -9.82 -22.00
C ILE A 303 0.93 -8.78 -23.10
N SER A 304 1.47 -9.20 -24.25
CA SER A 304 1.88 -8.31 -25.36
C SER A 304 0.70 -7.58 -26.01
N LYS A 305 -0.52 -8.12 -25.88
CA LYS A 305 -1.76 -7.59 -26.46
C LYS A 305 -2.55 -6.68 -25.53
N TRP A 306 -2.10 -6.51 -24.29
CA TRP A 306 -2.78 -5.66 -23.32
C TRP A 306 -2.79 -4.20 -23.77
N ASN A 307 -3.98 -3.60 -23.74
CA ASN A 307 -4.12 -2.16 -23.93
C ASN A 307 -3.92 -1.45 -22.59
N VAL A 308 -2.70 -1.01 -22.31
CA VAL A 308 -2.33 -0.30 -21.08
C VAL A 308 -2.45 1.23 -21.20
N GLY A 309 -3.13 1.74 -22.23
CA GLY A 309 -3.17 3.16 -22.56
C GLY A 309 -3.76 4.07 -21.48
N ASN A 310 -4.57 3.55 -20.55
CA ASN A 310 -5.14 4.32 -19.44
C ASN A 310 -4.35 4.19 -18.13
N VAL A 311 -3.31 3.36 -18.09
CA VAL A 311 -2.50 3.14 -16.87
C VAL A 311 -1.66 4.37 -16.58
N THR A 312 -1.75 4.88 -15.34
CA THR A 312 -0.96 6.02 -14.85
C THR A 312 0.14 5.59 -13.87
N ASP A 313 -0.04 4.46 -13.18
CA ASP A 313 0.92 3.92 -12.21
C ASP A 313 1.32 2.47 -12.56
N MET A 314 2.61 2.28 -12.91
CA MET A 314 3.26 0.98 -13.14
C MET A 314 4.39 0.72 -12.13
N SER A 315 4.43 1.48 -11.04
CA SER A 315 5.49 1.36 -10.05
C SER A 315 5.58 -0.07 -9.53
N LYS A 316 6.80 -0.60 -9.50
CA LYS A 316 7.13 -1.96 -9.03
C LYS A 316 6.41 -3.12 -9.73
N MET A 317 5.73 -2.90 -10.86
CA MET A 317 4.91 -3.92 -11.53
C MET A 317 5.66 -5.25 -11.76
N PHE A 318 6.95 -5.21 -12.11
CA PHE A 318 7.82 -6.39 -12.31
C PHE A 318 9.05 -6.39 -11.39
N ARG A 319 8.95 -5.76 -10.22
CA ARG A 319 10.04 -5.73 -9.25
C ARG A 319 10.33 -7.13 -8.75
N MET A 320 11.59 -7.58 -8.81
CA MET A 320 11.98 -8.95 -8.44
C MET A 320 11.08 -9.99 -9.14
N SER A 321 10.97 -9.88 -10.47
CA SER A 321 10.22 -10.81 -11.33
C SER A 321 11.15 -11.55 -12.31
N ASP A 322 10.75 -12.75 -12.72
CA ASP A 322 11.32 -13.51 -13.84
C ASP A 322 10.78 -13.09 -15.21
N PHE A 323 9.78 -12.21 -15.24
CA PHE A 323 9.14 -11.74 -16.45
C PHE A 323 10.15 -11.19 -17.46
N ASN A 324 10.08 -11.70 -18.69
CA ASN A 324 10.87 -11.25 -19.84
C ASN A 324 10.08 -11.33 -21.16
N GLY A 325 8.76 -11.21 -21.08
CA GLY A 325 7.86 -11.23 -22.23
C GLY A 325 7.94 -9.95 -23.08
N ASP A 326 7.39 -10.00 -24.30
CA ASP A 326 7.33 -8.84 -25.20
C ASP A 326 6.27 -7.83 -24.72
N ILE A 327 6.73 -6.62 -24.41
CA ILE A 327 5.91 -5.45 -24.05
C ILE A 327 6.23 -4.23 -24.93
N SER A 328 6.91 -4.45 -26.06
CA SER A 328 7.36 -3.38 -26.96
C SER A 328 6.22 -2.56 -27.56
N ARG A 329 5.03 -3.16 -27.70
CA ARG A 329 3.83 -2.53 -28.28
C ARG A 329 2.96 -1.78 -27.27
N TRP A 330 3.32 -1.77 -25.99
CA TRP A 330 2.53 -1.09 -24.97
C TRP A 330 2.54 0.43 -25.19
N ASN A 331 1.35 1.03 -25.17
CA ASN A 331 1.22 2.48 -25.12
C ASN A 331 1.33 2.97 -23.68
N VAL A 332 2.52 3.41 -23.27
CA VAL A 332 2.79 3.94 -21.91
C VAL A 332 2.68 5.46 -21.81
N SER A 333 2.09 6.14 -22.80
CA SER A 333 2.09 7.62 -22.87
C SER A 333 1.37 8.31 -21.71
N ASN A 334 0.49 7.62 -20.99
CA ASN A 334 -0.24 8.16 -19.84
C ASN A 334 0.42 7.82 -18.50
N VAL A 335 1.48 6.99 -18.49
CA VAL A 335 2.16 6.59 -17.26
C VAL A 335 2.93 7.77 -16.67
N THR A 336 2.68 8.04 -15.39
CA THR A 336 3.38 9.09 -14.63
C THR A 336 4.39 8.54 -13.63
N ASN A 337 4.24 7.27 -13.21
CA ASN A 337 5.09 6.60 -12.23
C ASN A 337 5.57 5.23 -12.73
N MET A 338 6.89 5.08 -12.91
CA MET A 338 7.56 3.82 -13.26
C MET A 338 8.61 3.42 -12.20
N SER A 339 8.53 4.01 -11.01
CA SER A 339 9.50 3.75 -9.94
C SER A 339 9.62 2.26 -9.64
N PHE A 340 10.85 1.75 -9.61
CA PHE A 340 11.20 0.37 -9.33
C PHE A 340 10.56 -0.70 -10.25
N MET A 341 9.95 -0.32 -11.38
CA MET A 341 9.18 -1.24 -12.25
C MET A 341 9.95 -2.52 -12.62
N PHE A 342 11.25 -2.41 -12.94
CA PHE A 342 12.12 -3.53 -13.30
C PHE A 342 13.28 -3.72 -12.31
N SER A 343 13.15 -3.23 -11.08
CA SER A 343 14.21 -3.38 -10.08
C SER A 343 14.43 -4.85 -9.74
N VAL A 344 15.69 -5.31 -9.80
CA VAL A 344 16.11 -6.69 -9.59
C VAL A 344 15.43 -7.68 -10.55
N SER A 345 14.83 -7.20 -11.65
CA SER A 345 14.09 -8.02 -12.62
C SER A 345 15.03 -8.75 -13.60
N ARG A 346 14.55 -9.83 -14.21
CA ARG A 346 15.21 -10.50 -15.35
C ARG A 346 14.83 -9.89 -16.71
N PHE A 347 13.98 -8.86 -16.72
CA PHE A 347 13.55 -8.22 -17.94
C PHE A 347 14.73 -7.59 -18.71
N ASN A 348 14.84 -7.93 -20.00
CA ASN A 348 15.79 -7.37 -20.95
C ASN A 348 15.18 -7.23 -22.36
N GLY A 349 13.85 -7.05 -22.44
CA GLY A 349 13.10 -6.88 -23.69
C GLY A 349 13.26 -5.48 -24.30
N ASN A 350 12.83 -5.32 -25.55
CA ASN A 350 12.90 -4.03 -26.24
C ASN A 350 11.79 -3.07 -25.76
N ILE A 351 12.18 -1.86 -25.37
CA ILE A 351 11.31 -0.76 -24.91
C ILE A 351 11.76 0.61 -25.48
N ASP A 352 12.54 0.59 -26.56
CA ASP A 352 13.05 1.78 -27.27
C ASP A 352 11.94 2.74 -27.72
N ASN A 353 10.81 2.19 -28.18
CA ASN A 353 9.68 2.91 -28.76
C ASN A 353 8.69 3.45 -27.74
N TRP A 354 8.92 3.26 -26.44
CA TRP A 354 8.02 3.75 -25.40
C TRP A 354 8.02 5.28 -25.32
N ASN A 355 6.83 5.88 -25.36
CA ASN A 355 6.65 7.30 -25.09
C ASN A 355 6.59 7.54 -23.57
N VAL A 356 7.73 7.90 -22.97
CA VAL A 356 7.85 8.19 -21.52
C VAL A 356 7.75 9.68 -21.17
N SER A 357 7.31 10.54 -22.11
CA SER A 357 7.29 12.01 -21.94
C SER A 357 6.40 12.53 -20.81
N ASN A 358 5.50 11.71 -20.27
CA ASN A 358 4.66 12.04 -19.11
C ASN A 358 5.17 11.45 -17.78
N VAL A 359 6.22 10.62 -17.80
CA VAL A 359 6.76 10.01 -16.59
C VAL A 359 7.47 11.07 -15.74
N THR A 360 7.13 11.08 -14.46
CA THR A 360 7.70 12.01 -13.46
C THR A 360 8.59 11.29 -12.44
N ASP A 361 8.38 10.01 -12.18
CA ASP A 361 9.20 9.20 -11.28
C ASP A 361 9.70 7.91 -11.98
N MET A 362 11.03 7.80 -12.11
CA MET A 362 11.77 6.63 -12.60
C MET A 362 12.73 6.09 -11.55
N SER A 363 12.56 6.47 -10.28
CA SER A 363 13.48 6.08 -9.21
C SER A 363 13.58 4.56 -9.10
N GLY A 364 14.80 4.05 -9.07
CA GLY A 364 15.09 2.63 -8.97
C GLY A 364 14.59 1.76 -10.12
N MET A 365 14.08 2.32 -11.24
CA MET A 365 13.40 1.56 -12.31
C MET A 365 14.21 0.34 -12.77
N PHE A 366 15.53 0.45 -12.93
CA PHE A 366 16.44 -0.61 -13.34
C PHE A 366 17.47 -0.97 -12.26
N SER A 367 17.22 -0.64 -10.99
CA SER A 367 18.18 -0.92 -9.92
C SER A 367 18.40 -2.42 -9.77
N HIS A 368 19.66 -2.88 -9.79
CA HIS A 368 20.08 -4.29 -9.79
C HIS A 368 19.52 -5.10 -10.97
N SER A 369 19.13 -4.44 -12.07
CA SER A 369 18.62 -5.10 -13.27
C SER A 369 19.74 -5.50 -14.22
N ILE A 370 19.49 -6.56 -15.01
CA ILE A 370 20.33 -6.95 -16.14
C ILE A 370 20.02 -6.16 -17.43
N PHE A 371 18.98 -5.32 -17.39
CA PHE A 371 18.51 -4.56 -18.56
C PHE A 371 19.64 -3.74 -19.19
N ASN A 372 19.77 -3.86 -20.52
CA ASN A 372 20.78 -3.15 -21.30
C ASN A 372 20.28 -2.77 -22.71
N GLY A 373 18.96 -2.60 -22.88
CA GLY A 373 18.35 -2.18 -24.14
C GLY A 373 18.61 -0.70 -24.44
N ASP A 374 18.40 -0.29 -25.70
CA ASP A 374 18.52 1.11 -26.11
C ASP A 374 17.32 1.93 -25.62
N ILE A 375 17.62 2.98 -24.86
CA ILE A 375 16.66 3.95 -24.32
C ILE A 375 17.12 5.40 -24.60
N SER A 376 18.03 5.57 -25.57
CA SER A 376 18.61 6.87 -25.93
C SER A 376 17.56 7.87 -26.41
N GLN A 377 16.48 7.39 -27.02
CA GLN A 377 15.41 8.21 -27.62
C GLN A 377 14.31 8.63 -26.64
N TRP A 378 14.39 8.24 -25.37
CA TRP A 378 13.38 8.59 -24.39
C TRP A 378 13.37 10.09 -24.06
N ASP A 379 12.19 10.70 -24.14
CA ASP A 379 11.97 12.06 -23.63
C ASP A 379 11.79 12.03 -22.11
N VAL A 380 12.86 12.30 -21.38
CA VAL A 380 12.89 12.36 -19.91
C VAL A 380 12.69 13.77 -19.35
N SER A 381 12.23 14.73 -20.16
CA SER A 381 12.18 16.14 -19.76
C SER A 381 11.27 16.46 -18.57
N LYS A 382 10.24 15.63 -18.33
CA LYS A 382 9.33 15.74 -17.18
C LYS A 382 9.75 14.93 -15.95
N VAL A 383 10.81 14.11 -16.05
CA VAL A 383 11.25 13.29 -14.92
C VAL A 383 11.81 14.19 -13.81
N VAL A 384 11.28 13.98 -12.61
CA VAL A 384 11.62 14.71 -11.39
C VAL A 384 12.49 13.86 -10.46
N ASN A 385 12.34 12.53 -10.51
CA ASN A 385 13.06 11.60 -9.64
C ASN A 385 13.68 10.45 -10.45
N MET A 386 15.01 10.37 -10.46
CA MET A 386 15.82 9.29 -11.05
C MET A 386 16.70 8.59 -10.01
N SER A 387 16.50 8.87 -8.71
CA SER A 387 17.34 8.28 -7.66
C SER A 387 17.40 6.76 -7.78
N TYR A 388 18.60 6.22 -7.67
CA TYR A 388 18.88 4.78 -7.79
C TYR A 388 18.50 4.11 -9.12
N MET A 389 18.10 4.84 -10.17
CA MET A 389 17.54 4.26 -11.41
C MET A 389 18.39 3.14 -11.99
N PHE A 390 19.71 3.31 -12.04
CA PHE A 390 20.67 2.32 -12.57
C PHE A 390 21.60 1.73 -11.49
N ARG A 391 21.31 1.95 -10.20
CA ARG A 391 22.16 1.46 -9.12
C ARG A 391 22.37 -0.04 -9.21
N GLN A 392 23.63 -0.50 -9.26
CA GLN A 392 24.03 -1.90 -9.41
C GLN A 392 23.46 -2.59 -10.66
N SER A 393 23.06 -1.83 -11.68
CA SER A 393 22.59 -2.39 -12.95
C SER A 393 23.74 -2.74 -13.90
N SER A 394 23.45 -3.54 -14.93
CA SER A 394 24.38 -3.83 -16.03
C SER A 394 24.33 -2.81 -17.17
N PHE A 395 23.52 -1.75 -17.03
CA PHE A 395 23.26 -0.78 -18.10
C PHE A 395 24.50 0.04 -18.46
N HIS A 396 24.85 0.05 -19.74
CA HIS A 396 25.95 0.82 -20.31
C HIS A 396 25.56 1.54 -21.61
N GLY A 397 24.26 1.79 -21.80
CA GLY A 397 23.72 2.47 -22.98
C GLY A 397 24.06 3.96 -23.01
N ASN A 398 24.02 4.55 -24.21
CA ASN A 398 24.27 5.98 -24.39
C ASN A 398 23.01 6.79 -24.06
N ILE A 399 23.11 7.64 -23.04
CA ILE A 399 22.04 8.53 -22.57
C ILE A 399 22.50 9.99 -22.50
N GLU A 400 23.55 10.36 -23.24
CA GLU A 400 24.13 11.71 -23.23
C GLU A 400 23.16 12.78 -23.73
N ASP A 401 22.24 12.42 -24.63
CA ASP A 401 21.27 13.34 -25.24
C ASP A 401 20.03 13.60 -24.38
N TRP A 402 19.89 12.90 -23.25
CA TRP A 402 18.78 13.13 -22.32
C TRP A 402 18.80 14.55 -21.76
N LYS A 403 17.61 15.14 -21.58
CA LYS A 403 17.44 16.52 -21.10
C LYS A 403 16.44 16.58 -19.93
N PRO A 404 16.73 15.95 -18.79
CA PRO A 404 15.82 16.00 -17.66
C PRO A 404 15.87 17.41 -17.03
N ARG A 405 14.74 18.13 -17.06
CA ARG A 405 14.70 19.58 -16.72
C ARG A 405 14.31 19.88 -15.28
N ASN A 406 13.72 18.92 -14.58
CA ASN A 406 13.10 19.13 -13.26
C ASN A 406 13.63 18.16 -12.20
N LEU A 407 14.86 17.64 -12.36
CA LEU A 407 15.43 16.68 -11.41
C LEU A 407 15.53 17.28 -10.01
N ARG A 408 14.74 16.74 -9.09
CA ARG A 408 14.82 17.03 -7.66
C ARG A 408 15.64 15.99 -6.91
N SER A 409 15.74 14.78 -7.45
CA SER A 409 16.36 13.64 -6.78
C SER A 409 16.98 12.69 -7.81
N PHE A 410 18.28 12.46 -7.70
CA PHE A 410 19.10 11.61 -8.57
C PHE A 410 20.24 10.94 -7.77
N VAL A 411 20.03 10.83 -6.46
CA VAL A 411 21.00 10.27 -5.52
C VAL A 411 21.31 8.85 -5.93
N SER A 412 22.60 8.54 -6.03
CA SER A 412 23.09 7.20 -6.37
C SER A 412 22.48 6.62 -7.65
N THR A 413 22.10 7.47 -8.62
CA THR A 413 21.50 7.03 -9.90
C THR A 413 22.36 5.96 -10.57
N PHE A 414 23.67 6.14 -10.57
CA PHE A 414 24.64 5.25 -11.21
C PHE A 414 25.52 4.46 -10.23
N ASP A 415 25.25 4.48 -8.92
CA ASP A 415 26.07 3.78 -7.90
C ASP A 415 26.31 2.31 -8.27
N LYS A 416 27.58 1.91 -8.40
CA LYS A 416 28.02 0.56 -8.80
C LYS A 416 27.49 0.09 -10.15
N SER A 417 27.24 1.00 -11.08
CA SER A 417 26.89 0.70 -12.48
C SER A 417 28.06 1.02 -13.42
N PRO A 418 28.06 0.51 -14.67
CA PRO A 418 29.07 0.88 -15.66
C PRO A 418 29.19 2.40 -15.92
N LEU A 419 28.12 3.17 -15.71
CA LEU A 419 28.09 4.62 -15.88
C LEU A 419 28.56 5.39 -14.64
N GLU A 420 28.91 4.74 -13.53
CA GLU A 420 29.39 5.41 -12.31
C GLU A 420 30.68 6.20 -12.56
N SER A 421 31.60 5.62 -13.33
CA SER A 421 32.92 6.21 -13.63
C SER A 421 32.88 7.26 -14.73
N ASN A 422 31.86 7.21 -15.59
CA ASN A 422 31.66 8.16 -16.68
C ASN A 422 30.16 8.49 -16.85
N PRO A 423 29.57 9.22 -15.89
CA PRO A 423 28.17 9.61 -15.95
C PRO A 423 27.92 10.63 -17.07
N PRO A 424 26.68 10.72 -17.59
CA PRO A 424 26.35 11.62 -18.68
C PRO A 424 26.45 13.09 -18.25
N LYS A 425 26.81 13.98 -19.19
CA LYS A 425 27.13 15.39 -18.88
C LYS A 425 25.96 16.17 -18.30
N TRP A 426 24.73 15.85 -18.71
CA TRP A 426 23.53 16.52 -18.19
C TRP A 426 23.37 16.35 -16.68
N LEU A 427 24.00 15.35 -16.05
CA LEU A 427 24.01 15.19 -14.59
C LEU A 427 24.68 16.38 -13.88
N PHE A 428 25.52 17.13 -14.59
CA PHE A 428 26.31 18.26 -14.10
C PHE A 428 25.96 19.58 -14.81
N HIS A 429 24.89 19.63 -15.62
CA HIS A 429 24.56 20.81 -16.43
C HIS A 429 23.66 21.85 -15.74
N ASP A 430 23.31 21.64 -14.48
CA ASP A 430 22.56 22.63 -13.73
C ASP A 430 23.39 23.12 -12.54
N ALA A 431 24.09 24.23 -12.72
CA ALA A 431 24.86 24.90 -11.68
C ALA A 431 24.03 25.18 -10.40
N GLU A 432 22.71 25.40 -10.49
CA GLU A 432 21.85 25.50 -9.30
C GLU A 432 21.70 24.17 -8.56
N MET A 433 21.66 23.06 -9.30
CA MET A 433 21.58 21.69 -8.77
C MET A 433 22.91 21.30 -8.12
N ILE A 434 24.05 21.61 -8.74
CA ILE A 434 25.37 21.42 -8.13
C ILE A 434 25.50 22.28 -6.86
N VAL A 435 25.04 23.53 -6.86
CA VAL A 435 25.02 24.38 -5.65
C VAL A 435 24.09 23.84 -4.57
N LYS A 436 22.92 23.27 -4.92
CA LYS A 436 22.01 22.61 -3.95
C LYS A 436 22.65 21.35 -3.36
N LEU A 437 23.33 20.54 -4.17
CA LEU A 437 24.06 19.36 -3.70
C LEU A 437 25.20 19.74 -2.76
N ILE A 438 26.01 20.75 -3.12
CA ILE A 438 27.08 21.27 -2.26
C ILE A 438 26.49 21.72 -0.92
N LYS A 439 25.38 22.49 -0.93
CA LYS A 439 24.68 22.92 0.29
C LYS A 439 24.14 21.75 1.13
N MET A 440 23.66 20.69 0.48
CA MET A 440 23.21 19.48 1.18
C MET A 440 24.39 18.74 1.81
N CYS A 441 25.47 18.51 1.05
CA CYS A 441 26.72 17.93 1.57
C CYS A 441 27.21 18.74 2.79
N ASP A 442 27.29 20.07 2.68
CA ASP A 442 27.72 20.94 3.78
C ASP A 442 26.82 20.81 5.01
N LYS A 443 25.49 20.73 4.82
CA LYS A 443 24.54 20.53 5.92
C LYS A 443 24.74 19.17 6.59
N TYR A 444 24.89 18.09 5.82
CA TYR A 444 25.08 16.74 6.37
C TYR A 444 26.44 16.59 7.07
N THR A 445 27.52 17.10 6.48
CA THR A 445 28.84 17.15 7.12
C THR A 445 28.79 17.91 8.44
N ALA A 446 28.17 19.10 8.48
CA ALA A 446 28.00 19.86 9.72
C ALA A 446 27.16 19.11 10.77
N THR A 447 26.12 18.38 10.36
CA THR A 447 25.29 17.59 11.27
C THR A 447 26.08 16.41 11.85
N ILE A 448 26.85 15.71 11.02
CA ILE A 448 27.71 14.60 11.44
C ILE A 448 28.81 15.11 12.37
N ASP A 449 29.48 16.21 12.04
CA ASP A 449 30.51 16.84 12.88
C ASP A 449 29.96 17.24 14.25
N ASN A 450 28.74 17.80 14.30
CA ASN A 450 28.10 18.16 15.55
C ASN A 450 27.72 16.93 16.37
N ALA A 451 27.23 15.86 15.73
CA ALA A 451 26.94 14.59 16.40
C ALA A 451 28.22 13.94 16.94
N VAL A 452 29.30 13.91 16.17
CA VAL A 452 30.62 13.41 16.60
C VAL A 452 31.14 14.21 17.78
N LYS A 453 31.08 15.55 17.74
CA LYS A 453 31.48 16.42 18.86
C LYS A 453 30.63 16.19 20.10
N ALA A 454 29.32 16.01 19.96
CA ALA A 454 28.42 15.71 21.07
C ALA A 454 28.73 14.35 21.71
N ILE A 455 29.00 13.33 20.89
CA ILE A 455 29.41 12.00 21.35
C ILE A 455 30.78 12.06 22.05
N GLN A 456 31.77 12.72 21.46
CA GLN A 456 33.10 12.93 22.06
C GLN A 456 33.03 13.67 23.39
N LYS A 457 32.16 14.69 23.50
CA LYS A 457 31.91 15.42 24.74
C LYS A 457 31.28 14.52 25.80
N ASN A 458 30.29 13.71 25.44
CA ASN A 458 29.66 12.76 26.36
C ASN A 458 30.67 11.70 26.85
N VAL A 459 31.51 11.18 25.96
CA VAL A 459 32.61 10.24 26.27
C VAL A 459 33.63 10.86 27.23
N GLN A 460 33.97 12.15 27.10
CA GLN A 460 34.88 12.84 28.02
C GLN A 460 34.30 13.11 29.41
N THR A 461 32.97 13.10 29.56
CA THR A 461 32.28 13.47 30.82
C THR A 461 31.85 12.30 31.71
N GLN A 462 31.96 11.04 31.29
CA GLN A 462 31.50 9.88 32.07
C GLN A 462 32.67 9.07 32.67
N LYS A 463 32.60 8.76 33.97
CA LYS A 463 33.68 8.17 34.79
C LYS A 463 33.26 6.86 35.50
N SER A 464 32.75 5.83 34.80
CA SER A 464 32.46 4.54 35.47
C SER A 464 32.83 3.29 34.64
N GLU A 465 32.83 2.12 35.29
CA GLU A 465 33.44 0.89 34.80
C GLU A 465 32.56 0.04 33.86
N SER A 466 31.26 0.36 33.71
CA SER A 466 30.41 -0.19 32.62
C SER A 466 30.81 0.33 31.22
N ASP A 467 31.68 1.35 31.18
CA ASP A 467 31.85 2.25 30.03
C ASP A 467 33.01 1.86 29.10
N LYS A 468 33.81 0.84 29.45
CA LYS A 468 34.84 0.28 28.54
C LYS A 468 34.20 -0.33 27.28
N THR A 469 33.05 -0.98 27.41
CA THR A 469 32.33 -1.58 26.28
C THR A 469 31.80 -0.51 25.33
N MET A 470 31.31 0.63 25.84
CA MET A 470 30.81 1.75 25.02
C MET A 470 31.95 2.45 24.26
N ASN A 471 33.12 2.62 24.88
CA ASN A 471 34.33 3.14 24.22
C ASN A 471 34.85 2.19 23.13
N ILE A 472 34.85 0.88 23.39
CA ILE A 472 35.17 -0.15 22.38
C ILE A 472 34.18 -0.11 21.20
N THR A 473 32.90 0.19 21.47
CA THR A 473 31.88 0.34 20.42
C THR A 473 32.08 1.62 19.60
N PHE A 474 32.48 2.74 20.23
CA PHE A 474 32.83 3.97 19.54
C PHE A 474 34.08 3.80 18.66
N ASP A 475 35.14 3.19 19.16
CA ASP A 475 36.36 2.90 18.39
C ASP A 475 36.09 1.95 17.20
N MET A 476 35.07 1.08 17.31
CA MET A 476 34.61 0.25 16.19
C MET A 476 33.74 0.99 15.17
N ILE A 477 32.89 1.92 15.61
CA ILE A 477 31.94 2.66 14.73
C ILE A 477 32.60 3.89 14.09
N TYR A 478 33.52 4.55 14.79
CA TYR A 478 34.19 5.77 14.35
C TYR A 478 34.89 5.64 12.98
N PRO A 479 35.60 4.53 12.66
CA PRO A 479 36.17 4.33 11.33
C PRO A 479 35.11 4.27 10.21
N TYR A 480 33.91 3.75 10.48
CA TYR A 480 32.82 3.71 9.50
C TYR A 480 32.18 5.09 9.31
N ILE A 481 32.01 5.86 10.40
CA ILE A 481 31.55 7.25 10.32
C ILE A 481 32.57 8.09 9.56
N GLN A 482 33.86 7.94 9.85
CA GLN A 482 34.94 8.64 9.16
C GLN A 482 34.97 8.27 7.68
N ARG A 483 34.79 6.99 7.35
CA ARG A 483 34.68 6.54 5.96
C ARG A 483 33.49 7.16 5.24
N CYS A 484 32.32 7.24 5.86
CA CYS A 484 31.17 7.97 5.31
C CYS A 484 31.49 9.45 5.10
N VAL A 485 32.15 10.11 6.06
CA VAL A 485 32.58 11.51 5.94
C VAL A 485 33.58 11.67 4.80
N ASP A 486 34.52 10.75 4.63
CA ASP A 486 35.54 10.77 3.57
C ASP A 486 34.92 10.48 2.18
N ASP A 487 33.92 9.61 2.11
CA ASP A 487 33.12 9.37 0.90
C ASP A 487 32.32 10.62 0.53
N PHE A 488 31.63 11.26 1.49
CA PHE A 488 30.93 12.54 1.29
C PHE A 488 31.89 13.68 0.91
N CYS A 489 33.09 13.73 1.50
CA CYS A 489 34.10 14.73 1.18
C CYS A 489 34.66 14.54 -0.24
N ARG A 490 34.84 13.28 -0.67
CA ARG A 490 35.25 12.95 -2.05
C ARG A 490 34.17 13.32 -3.05
N GLU A 491 32.92 13.00 -2.76
CA GLU A 491 31.76 13.37 -3.58
C GLU A 491 31.61 14.90 -3.66
N ARG A 492 31.79 15.62 -2.54
CA ARG A 492 31.83 17.08 -2.50
C ARG A 492 32.98 17.65 -3.32
N ALA A 493 34.20 17.14 -3.18
CA ALA A 493 35.36 17.61 -3.93
C ALA A 493 35.18 17.40 -5.45
N PHE A 494 34.60 16.26 -5.83
CA PHE A 494 34.24 15.96 -7.21
C PHE A 494 33.19 16.95 -7.75
N LEU A 495 32.13 17.22 -6.98
CA LEU A 495 31.09 18.20 -7.34
C LEU A 495 31.62 19.64 -7.44
N THR A 496 32.52 20.04 -6.54
CA THR A 496 33.19 21.35 -6.60
C THR A 496 34.05 21.48 -7.84
N ASN A 497 34.82 20.45 -8.20
CA ASN A 497 35.59 20.43 -9.44
C ASN A 497 34.67 20.49 -10.67
N ALA A 498 33.55 19.77 -10.68
CA ALA A 498 32.57 19.83 -11.76
C ALA A 498 31.98 21.25 -11.91
N LEU A 499 31.66 21.93 -10.80
CA LEU A 499 31.19 23.32 -10.80
C LEU A 499 32.24 24.30 -11.32
N GLU A 500 33.51 24.11 -10.93
CA GLU A 500 34.61 24.95 -11.40
C GLU A 500 34.86 24.76 -12.90
N ILE A 501 34.80 23.51 -13.39
CA ILE A 501 34.90 23.20 -14.81
C ILE A 501 33.72 23.81 -15.58
N GLU A 502 32.49 23.71 -15.07
CA GLU A 502 31.30 24.30 -15.70
C GLU A 502 31.41 25.82 -15.78
N LYS A 503 31.74 26.50 -14.67
CA LYS A 503 31.99 27.95 -14.63
C LYS A 503 33.12 28.36 -15.57
N ALA A 504 34.21 27.60 -15.60
CA ALA A 504 35.34 27.84 -16.49
C ALA A 504 34.93 27.68 -17.97
N THR A 505 34.09 26.68 -18.29
CA THR A 505 33.57 26.43 -19.63
C THR A 505 32.57 27.52 -20.05
N GLU A 506 31.72 27.99 -19.13
CA GLU A 506 30.79 29.10 -19.35
C GLU A 506 31.53 30.44 -19.55
N LEU A 507 32.60 30.67 -18.78
CA LEU A 507 33.52 31.80 -18.95
C LEU A 507 34.29 31.72 -20.28
N LEU A 508 34.76 30.52 -20.66
CA LEU A 508 35.40 30.30 -21.95
C LEU A 508 34.43 30.58 -23.10
N MET A 509 33.19 30.08 -23.01
CA MET A 509 32.14 30.31 -24.01
C MET A 509 31.74 31.79 -24.09
N LYS A 510 31.64 32.51 -22.97
CA LYS A 510 31.42 33.97 -22.93
C LYS A 510 32.61 34.73 -23.51
N SER A 511 33.84 34.29 -23.25
CA SER A 511 35.08 34.86 -23.81
C SER A 511 35.18 34.63 -25.32
N ILE A 512 34.84 33.45 -25.80
CA ILE A 512 34.81 33.13 -27.23
C ILE A 512 33.72 33.94 -27.95
N CYS A 513 32.54 34.10 -27.33
CA CYS A 513 31.48 34.96 -27.87
C CYS A 513 31.87 36.44 -27.87
N SER A 514 32.56 36.93 -26.84
CA SER A 514 32.99 38.34 -26.76
C SER A 514 34.13 38.65 -27.75
N GLU A 515 35.10 37.74 -27.92
CA GLU A 515 36.16 37.86 -28.93
C GLU A 515 35.59 37.85 -30.36
N ASN A 516 34.63 36.98 -30.65
CA ASN A 516 33.99 36.93 -31.96
C ASN A 516 33.20 38.21 -32.25
N ASN A 517 32.46 38.74 -31.27
CA ASN A 517 31.77 40.03 -31.39
C ASN A 517 32.74 41.22 -31.56
N GLN A 518 33.89 41.22 -30.89
CA GLN A 518 34.93 42.24 -31.07
C GLN A 518 35.56 42.18 -32.46
N LYS A 519 35.86 40.98 -32.97
CA LYS A 519 36.37 40.79 -34.33
C LYS A 519 35.36 41.23 -35.38
N GLU A 520 34.08 40.91 -35.21
CA GLU A 520 33.01 41.37 -36.10
C GLU A 520 32.89 42.90 -36.09
N ASN A 521 32.94 43.54 -34.92
CA ASN A 521 32.89 44.99 -34.80
C ASN A 521 34.12 45.68 -35.39
N ALA A 522 35.32 45.09 -35.25
CA ALA A 522 36.54 45.60 -35.86
C ALA A 522 36.51 45.50 -37.40
N VAL A 523 35.94 44.41 -37.95
CA VAL A 523 35.71 44.26 -39.39
C VAL A 523 34.68 45.29 -39.87
N ARG A 524 33.56 45.48 -39.15
CA ARG A 524 32.56 46.52 -39.46
C ARG A 524 33.15 47.92 -39.42
N ALA A 525 34.03 48.22 -38.46
CA ALA A 525 34.71 49.51 -38.36
C ALA A 525 35.68 49.74 -39.53
N LYS A 526 36.46 48.73 -39.93
CA LYS A 526 37.33 48.79 -41.11
C LYS A 526 36.56 48.95 -42.42
N ILE A 527 35.44 48.25 -42.56
CA ILE A 527 34.52 48.44 -43.70
C ILE A 527 33.99 49.87 -43.72
N LYS A 528 33.67 50.44 -42.55
CA LYS A 528 33.19 51.82 -42.42
C LYS A 528 34.27 52.85 -42.77
N GLU A 529 35.52 52.64 -42.33
CA GLU A 529 36.69 53.45 -42.71
C GLU A 529 36.93 53.42 -44.23
N MET A 530 36.90 52.23 -44.83
CA MET A 530 37.06 52.06 -46.28
C MET A 530 35.95 52.75 -47.07
N LEU A 531 34.71 52.72 -46.57
CA LEU A 531 33.58 53.40 -47.21
C LEU A 531 33.62 54.93 -47.03
N THR A 532 34.30 55.45 -45.99
CA THR A 532 34.50 56.90 -45.81
C THR A 532 35.69 57.44 -46.59
N SER A 533 36.77 56.66 -46.81
CA SER A 533 37.89 57.09 -47.66
C SER A 533 37.52 57.16 -49.14
N ASP A 534 36.62 56.27 -49.60
CA ASP A 534 36.10 56.28 -50.98
C ASP A 534 35.10 57.43 -51.25
N ALA A 535 34.58 58.08 -50.20
CA ALA A 535 33.67 59.22 -50.31
C ALA A 535 34.43 60.56 -50.43
N GLU A 536 35.62 60.69 -49.84
CA GLU A 536 36.46 61.89 -49.95
C GLU A 536 37.27 61.94 -51.26
N GLU A 537 37.55 60.80 -51.90
CA GLU A 537 38.18 60.74 -53.24
C GLU A 537 37.20 60.90 -54.42
N ARG A 538 35.88 61.00 -54.18
CA ARG A 538 34.86 61.23 -55.22
C ARG A 538 34.32 62.67 -55.30
N ASP A 539 34.70 63.54 -54.37
CA ASP A 539 34.30 64.97 -54.31
C ASP A 539 35.50 65.95 -54.53
N ALA A 540 36.68 65.45 -54.92
CA ALA A 540 37.83 66.20 -55.40
C ALA A 540 38.18 65.76 -56.84
#